data_AF-A0A920G7Q3-F1
#
_entry.id   AF-A0A920G7Q3-F1
#
_cell.length_a   1.000
_cell.length_b   1.000
_cell.length_c   1.000
_cell.angle_alpha   90.00
_cell.angle_beta   90.00
_cell.angle_gamma   90.00
#
_symmetry.space_group_name_H-M   'P 1'
#
loop_
_entity.id
_entity.type
_entity.pdbx_description
1 polymer ?
#
loop_
_entity_poly.entity_id
_entity_poly.type
_entity_poly.pdbx_seq_one_letter_code
_entity_poly.pdbx_strand_id
1 'polypeptide(L)' 'MLEEHGITQKKMIEEAGNKGTEAHKAAVVGDTVGDPFKDTSGPSLNILLKLISVVALVIAPLLVT' A
#
# COMPACT_ATOMS: atom_id res chain seq x y z
N MET A 1 4.81 -2.03 -11.92
CA MET A 1 4.04 -0.93 -11.29
C MET A 1 2.60 -1.40 -11.33
N LEU A 2 2.30 -2.39 -10.49
CA LEU A 2 1.86 -2.27 -9.10
C LEU A 2 0.40 -1.83 -9.04
N GLU A 3 -0.42 -2.87 -8.92
CA GLU A 3 -1.80 -2.95 -8.46
C GLU A 3 -2.85 -2.10 -9.20
N GLU A 4 -3.66 -2.82 -9.97
CA GLU A 4 -5.04 -2.44 -10.22
C GLU A 4 -5.68 -1.93 -8.93
N HIS A 5 -6.24 -0.73 -9.01
CA HIS A 5 -7.24 -0.21 -8.09
C HIS A 5 -8.50 -1.09 -8.10
N GLY A 6 -8.36 -2.31 -7.60
CA GLY A 6 -9.44 -3.23 -7.30
C GLY A 6 -10.48 -2.51 -6.43
N ILE A 7 -11.73 -2.62 -6.85
CA ILE A 7 -12.87 -1.84 -6.38
C ILE A 7 -12.91 -1.87 -4.84
N THR A 8 -12.69 -0.72 -4.20
CA THR A 8 -12.66 -0.64 -2.72
C THR A 8 -14.06 -0.91 -2.17
N GLN A 9 -14.13 -1.55 -0.99
CA GLN A 9 -15.41 -1.81 -0.30
C GLN A 9 -16.26 -0.53 -0.16
N LYS A 10 -15.59 0.61 0.09
CA LYS A 10 -16.21 1.94 0.05
C LYS A 10 -16.85 2.24 -1.30
N LYS A 11 -16.11 2.11 -2.42
CA LYS A 11 -16.66 2.33 -3.77
C LYS A 11 -17.83 1.40 -4.09
N MET A 12 -17.76 0.12 -3.72
CA MET A 12 -18.86 -0.83 -3.94
C MET A 12 -20.14 -0.42 -3.19
N ILE A 13 -20.02 0.04 -1.93
CA ILE A 13 -21.17 0.48 -1.12
C ILE A 13 -21.73 1.81 -1.63
N GLU A 14 -20.86 2.69 -2.15
CA GLU A 14 -21.26 3.95 -2.78
C GLU A 14 -22.00 3.75 -4.11
N GLU A 15 -21.55 2.82 -4.95
CA GLU A 15 -22.19 2.46 -6.22
C GLU A 15 -23.51 1.71 -6.01
N ALA A 16 -23.64 0.95 -4.92
CA ALA A 16 -24.88 0.31 -4.50
C ALA A 16 -25.90 1.29 -3.85
N GLY A 17 -25.61 2.60 -3.80
CA GLY A 17 -26.53 3.63 -3.31
C GLY A 17 -26.70 3.70 -1.79
N ASN A 18 -25.94 2.93 -1.02
CA ASN A 18 -26.06 2.81 0.45
C ASN A 18 -25.19 3.83 1.22
N LYS A 19 -25.10 5.07 0.71
CA LYS A 19 -24.35 6.15 1.37
C LYS A 19 -25.04 6.55 2.68
N GLY A 20 -24.25 6.65 3.76
CA GLY A 20 -24.73 7.04 5.09
C GLY A 20 -25.15 5.88 6.01
N THR A 21 -25.15 4.64 5.51
CA THR A 21 -25.33 3.44 6.34
C THR A 21 -24.13 3.20 7.26
N GLU A 22 -24.30 2.42 8.34
CA GLU A 22 -23.18 2.05 9.20
C GLU A 22 -22.06 1.31 8.45
N ALA A 23 -22.45 0.48 7.47
CA ALA A 23 -21.51 -0.21 6.58
C ALA A 23 -20.65 0.78 5.77
N HIS A 24 -21.24 1.88 5.27
CA HIS A 24 -20.49 2.92 4.57
C HIS A 24 -19.51 3.64 5.50
N LYS A 25 -19.91 3.97 6.73
CA LYS A 25 -19.01 4.61 7.70
C LYS A 25 -17.83 3.70 8.06
N ALA A 26 -18.09 2.40 8.29
CA ALA A 26 -17.03 1.43 8.56
C ALA A 26 -16.06 1.30 7.36
N ALA A 27 -16.57 1.27 6.14
CA ALA A 27 -15.75 1.21 4.93
C ALA A 27 -14.91 2.48 4.72
N VAL A 28 -15.43 3.67 5.05
CA VAL A 28 -14.68 4.93 4.99
C VAL A 28 -13.53 4.95 6.01
N VAL A 29 -13.78 4.48 7.24
CA VAL A 29 -12.74 4.39 8.27
C VAL A 29 -11.66 3.37 7.85
N GLY A 30 -12.07 2.21 7.34
CA GLY A 30 -11.13 1.19 6.84
C GLY A 30 -10.26 1.69 5.68
N ASP A 31 -10.84 2.45 4.74
CA ASP A 31 -10.10 3.07 3.63
C ASP A 31 -9.11 4.12 4.16
N THR A 32 -9.55 5.02 5.06
CA THR A 32 -8.71 6.08 5.65
C THR A 32 -7.51 5.52 6.42
N VAL A 33 -7.68 4.42 7.16
CA VAL A 33 -6.58 3.76 7.88
C VAL A 33 -5.70 2.95 6.93
N GLY A 34 -6.26 2.42 5.84
CA GLY A 34 -5.55 1.60 4.85
C GLY A 34 -4.78 2.40 3.79
N ASP A 35 -5.19 3.63 3.48
CA ASP A 35 -4.57 4.50 2.47
C ASP A 35 -3.06 4.70 2.70
N PRO A 36 -2.58 5.01 3.93
CA PRO A 36 -1.14 5.12 4.18
C PRO A 36 -0.38 3.83 3.89
N PHE A 37 -0.96 2.67 4.20
CA PHE A 37 -0.29 1.38 4.02
C PHE A 37 -0.26 0.94 2.57
N LYS A 38 -1.36 1.13 1.83
CA LYS A 38 -1.46 0.69 0.43
C LYS A 38 -0.82 1.69 -0.54
N ASP A 39 -0.96 3.00 -0.31
CA ASP A 39 -0.53 4.03 -1.26
C ASP A 39 0.87 4.60 -0.93
N THR A 40 1.31 4.53 0.33
CA THR A 40 2.62 5.08 0.74
C THR A 40 3.61 4.00 1.14
N SER A 41 3.30 3.19 2.15
CA SER A 41 4.22 2.17 2.68
C SER A 41 4.40 0.98 1.72
N GLY A 42 3.34 0.54 1.03
CA GLY A 42 3.36 -0.57 0.08
C GLY A 42 4.39 -0.36 -1.05
N PRO A 43 4.32 0.74 -1.82
CA PRO A 43 5.31 1.04 -2.86
C PRO A 43 6.72 1.25 -2.29
N SER A 44 6.83 1.83 -1.10
CA SER A 44 8.12 2.12 -0.46
C SER A 44 8.88 0.86 -0.05
N LEU A 45 8.19 -0.21 0.31
CA LEU A 45 8.80 -1.46 0.77
C LEU A 45 9.55 -2.19 -0.35
N ASN A 46 9.01 -2.16 -1.57
CA ASN A 46 9.68 -2.69 -2.77
C ASN A 46 10.96 -1.91 -3.11
N ILE A 47 10.94 -0.59 -2.92
CA ILE A 47 12.12 0.26 -3.16
C ILE A 47 13.17 0.02 -2.07
N LEU A 48 12.75 -0.09 -0.81
CA LEU A 48 13.62 -0.35 0.32
C LEU A 48 14.43 -1.64 0.12
N LEU A 49 13.79 -2.74 -0.27
CA LEU A 49 14.45 -4.02 -0.54
C LEU A 49 15.46 -3.93 -1.70
N LYS A 50 15.12 -3.22 -2.77
CA LYS A 50 16.04 -2.97 -3.88
C LYS A 50 17.26 -2.18 -3.43
N LEU A 51 17.07 -1.13 -2.64
CA LEU A 51 18.17 -0.29 -2.17
C LEU A 51 19.08 -1.05 -1.20
N ILE A 52 18.52 -1.81 -0.25
CA ILE A 52 19.31 -2.67 0.66
C ILE A 52 20.14 -3.67 -0.14
N SER A 53 19.57 -4.27 -1.19
CA SER A 53 20.29 -5.22 -2.06
C SER A 53 21.46 -4.57 -2.79
N VAL A 54 21.27 -3.37 -3.35
CA VAL A 54 22.33 -2.62 -4.04
C VAL A 54 23.42 -2.19 -3.05
N VAL A 55 23.04 -1.69 -1.88
CA VAL A 55 23.99 -1.30 -0.82
C VAL A 55 24.83 -2.51 -0.36
N ALA A 56 24.19 -3.67 -0.17
CA ALA A 56 24.89 -4.90 0.20
C ALA A 56 25.93 -5.32 -0.86
N LEU A 57 25.59 -5.20 -2.15
CA LEU A 57 26.53 -5.51 -3.24
C LEU A 57 27.72 -4.54 -3.30
N VAL A 58 27.51 -3.27 -2.98
CA VAL A 58 28.60 -2.27 -2.92
C VAL A 58 29.53 -2.53 -1.74
N ILE A 59 28.98 -2.93 -0.58
CA ILE A 59 29.76 -3.19 0.65
C ILE A 59 30.47 -4.56 0.60
N ALA A 60 29.93 -5.55 -0.10
CA ALA A 60 30.49 -6.90 -0.19
C ALA A 60 32.01 -6.96 -0.53
N PRO A 61 32.53 -6.28 -1.58
CA PRO A 61 33.97 -6.31 -1.87
C PRO A 61 34.82 -5.58 -0.81
N LEU A 62 34.26 -4.61 -0.10
CA LEU A 62 34.95 -3.88 0.98
C LEU A 62 35.10 -4.71 2.26
N LEU A 63 34.27 -5.74 2.46
CA LEU A 63 34.34 -6.65 3.61
C LEU A 63 35.13 -7.94 3.33
N VAL A 64 35.26 -8.32 2.05
CA VAL A 64 36.01 -9.52 1.62
C VAL A 64 37.51 -9.23 1.44
N THR A 65 37.89 -7.96 1.38
CA THR A 65 39.29 -7.52 1.36
C THR A 65 39.80 -7.33 2.79
#